data_AF-A0A2S6UGX3-F1
#
_entry.id   AF-A0A2S6UGX3-F1
#
_cell.length_a   1.000
_cell.length_b   1.000
_cell.length_c   1.000
_cell.angle_alpha   90.00
_cell.angle_beta   90.00
_cell.angle_gamma   90.00
#
_symmetry.space_group_name_H-M   'P 1'
#
loop_
_entity.id
_entity.type
_entity.pdbx_description
1 polymer ?
#
loop_
_entity_poly.entity_id
_entity_poly.type
_entity_poly.pdbx_seq_one_letter_code
_entity_poly.pdbx_strand_id
1 'polypeptide(L)' 'MAQILPLTPANIRRTALALRAGELVAFPTETVYGLGADA' A
#
# COMPACT_ATOMS: atom_id res chain seq x y z
N MET A 1 9.05 7.05 8.20
CA MET A 1 8.94 5.74 8.89
C MET A 1 7.79 4.98 8.26
N ALA A 2 7.96 3.69 7.98
CA ALA A 2 6.90 2.87 7.39
C ALA A 2 5.92 2.37 8.47
N GLN A 3 4.63 2.26 8.12
CA GLN A 3 3.59 1.66 8.97
C GLN A 3 3.23 0.28 8.41
N ILE A 4 3.25 -0.75 9.25
CA ILE A 4 2.78 -2.09 8.88
C ILE A 4 1.32 -2.21 9.31
N LEU A 5 0.44 -2.46 8.34
CA LEU A 5 -1.01 -2.51 8.56
C LEU A 5 -1.54 -3.93 8.32
N PRO A 6 -2.46 -4.44 9.15
CA PRO A 6 -3.17 -5.68 8.86
C PRO A 6 -3.99 -5.57 7.57
N LEU A 7 -4.16 -6.69 6.84
CA LEU A 7 -4.94 -6.73 5.60
C LEU A 7 -6.45 -6.69 5.90
N THR A 8 -6.96 -5.48 6.18
CA THR A 8 -8.38 -5.21 6.37
C THR A 8 -8.91 -4.32 5.24
N PRO A 9 -10.22 -4.37 4.92
CA PRO A 9 -10.80 -3.47 3.92
C PRO A 9 -10.55 -1.99 4.21
N ALA A 10 -10.58 -1.59 5.49
CA ALA A 10 -10.29 -0.22 5.90
C ALA A 10 -8.85 0.19 5.59
N ASN A 11 -7.88 -0.69 5.85
CA ASN A 11 -6.48 -0.41 5.57
C ASN A 11 -6.18 -0.41 4.06
N ILE A 12 -6.81 -1.29 3.29
CA ILE A 12 -6.72 -1.26 1.82
C ILE A 12 -7.25 0.07 1.27
N ARG A 13 -8.40 0.55 1.77
CA ARG A 13 -8.93 1.86 1.36
C ARG A 13 -7.99 3.01 1.72
N ARG A 14 -7.39 2.95 2.92
CA ARG A 14 -6.42 3.94 3.38
C ARG A 14 -5.16 3.96 2.50
N THR A 15 -4.57 2.81 2.21
CA THR A 15 -3.36 2.74 1.37
C THR A 15 -3.64 3.12 -0.08
N ALA A 16 -4.83 2.82 -0.61
CA ALA A 16 -5.25 3.28 -1.93
C ALA A 16 -5.39 4.82 -2.01
N LEU A 17 -5.81 5.47 -0.92
CA LEU A 17 -5.81 6.94 -0.83
C LEU A 17 -4.38 7.50 -0.78
N ALA A 18 -3.49 6.85 -0.02
CA ALA A 18 -2.08 7.24 0.07
C ALA A 18 -1.40 7.15 -1.31
N LEU A 19 -1.61 6.05 -2.05
CA LEU A 19 -1.12 5.91 -3.43
C LEU A 19 -1.57 7.08 -4.32
N ARG A 20 -2.87 7.38 -4.36
CA ARG A 20 -3.41 8.52 -5.13
C ARG A 20 -2.91 9.89 -4.68
N ALA A 21 -2.42 10.00 -3.44
CA ALA A 21 -1.81 11.22 -2.93
C ALA A 21 -0.32 11.34 -3.30
N GLY A 22 0.22 10.39 -4.09
CA GLY A 22 1.63 10.34 -4.47
C GLY A 22 2.53 9.70 -3.42
N GLU A 23 1.98 9.06 -2.38
CA GLU A 23 2.78 8.32 -1.41
C GLU A 23 3.14 6.92 -1.93
N LEU A 24 4.20 6.34 -1.38
CA LEU A 24 4.65 4.98 -1.70
C LEU A 24 3.97 3.94 -0.80
N VAL A 25 3.51 2.85 -1.40
CA VAL A 25 2.88 1.74 -0.65
C VAL A 25 3.52 0.41 -1.03
N ALA A 26 4.01 -0.31 -0.02
CA ALA A 26 4.43 -1.70 -0.18
C ALA A 26 3.23 -2.66 -0.01
N PHE A 27 3.09 -3.65 -0.88
CA PHE A 27 2.02 -4.66 -0.80
C PHE A 27 2.53 -6.07 -1.16
N PRO A 28 1.98 -7.13 -0.55
CA PRO A 28 2.38 -8.49 -0.84
C PRO A 28 1.85 -8.94 -2.21
N THR A 29 2.61 -9.80 -2.89
CA THR A 29 2.16 -10.60 -4.03
C THR A 29 2.51 -12.08 -3.78
N GLU A 30 2.17 -12.97 -4.73
CA GLU A 30 2.51 -14.39 -4.63
C GLU A 30 4.03 -14.67 -4.66
N THR A 31 4.81 -13.79 -5.29
CA THR A 31 6.26 -13.97 -5.49
C THR A 31 7.09 -13.06 -4.59
N VAL A 32 6.80 -11.75 -4.58
CA VAL A 32 7.58 -10.73 -3.86
C VAL A 32 6.71 -9.60 -3.31
N TYR A 33 7.28 -8.74 -2.48
CA TYR A 33 6.64 -7.47 -2.14
C TYR A 33 6.85 -6.47 -3.29
N GLY A 34 5.76 -5.85 -3.73
CA GLY A 34 5.81 -4.73 -4.67
C GLY A 34 5.86 -3.40 -3.93
N LEU A 35 6.57 -2.42 -4.48
CA LEU A 35 6.53 -1.02 -4.06
C LEU A 35 5.77 -0.21 -5.12
N GLY A 36 4.53 0.16 -4.81
CA GLY A 36 3.65 0.91 -5.70
C GLY A 36 3.76 2.43 -5.50
N ALA A 37 3.58 3.15 -6.61
CA ALA A 37 3.41 4.59 -6.72
C ALA A 37 2.27 4.88 -7.73
N ASP A 38 1.73 6.09 -7.74
CA ASP A 38 0.78 6.53 -8.78
C ASP A 38 1.51 6.72 -10.11
N ALA A 39 0.99 6.16 -11.21
CA ALA A 39 1.66 6.05 -12.52
C ALA A 39 0.81 6.63 -13.66
#